data_AF-A0A4Q3C1G6-F1
#
_entry.id   AF-A0A4Q3C1G6-F1
#
_cell.length_a   1.000
_cell.length_b   1.000
_cell.length_c   1.000
_cell.angle_alpha   90.00
_cell.angle_beta   90.00
_cell.angle_gamma   90.00
#
_symmetry.space_group_name_H-M   'P 1'
#
loop_
_entity.id
_entity.type
_entity.pdbx_description
1 polymer ?
#
loop_
_entity_poly.entity_id
_entity_poly.type
_entity_poly.pdbx_seq_one_letter_code
_entity_poly.pdbx_strand_id
1 'polypeptide(L)' 'FLVREGDTQDIFVHMETVRRAGFADLLPEMRMRARIAEGRKGPLAVELIAD' A
#
# COMPACT_ATOMS: atom_id res chain seq x y z
N PHE A 1 -3.91 5.75 0.41
CA PHE A 1 -2.48 5.75 0.76
C PHE A 1 -2.26 4.76 1.88
N LEU A 2 -1.04 4.26 2.03
CA LEU A 2 -0.63 3.46 3.19
C LEU A 2 0.37 4.26 4.02
N VAL A 3 0.39 3.99 5.31
CA VAL A 3 1.39 4.53 6.24
C VAL A 3 2.21 3.39 6.81
N ARG A 4 3.50 3.63 7.04
CA ARG A 4 4.38 2.71 7.76
C ARG A 4 4.63 3.28 9.15
N GLU A 5 4.49 2.46 10.18
CA GLU A 5 4.77 2.90 11.55
C GLU A 5 6.19 3.44 11.67
N GLY A 6 6.33 4.61 12.30
CA GLY A 6 7.62 5.29 12.46
C GLY A 6 8.10 6.06 11.23
N ASP A 7 7.34 6.08 10.13
CA ASP A 7 7.63 6.86 8.93
C ASP A 7 6.59 7.98 8.76
N THR A 8 7.02 9.13 8.26
CA THR A 8 6.16 10.28 7.97
C THR A 8 5.74 10.35 6.50
N GLN A 9 6.35 9.53 5.63
CA GLN A 9 6.06 9.54 4.21
C GLN A 9 4.88 8.62 3.87
N ASP A 10 3.89 9.19 3.16
CA ASP A 10 2.81 8.40 2.59
C ASP A 10 3.32 7.49 1.47
N ILE A 11 2.85 6.25 1.47
CA ILE A 11 3.09 5.29 0.41
C ILE A 11 1.88 5.30 -0.53
N PHE A 12 2.11 5.61 -1.81
CA PHE A 12 1.06 5.56 -2.81
C PHE A 12 0.65 4.11 -3.05
N VAL A 13 -0.65 3.87 -3.22
CA VAL A 13 -1.19 2.57 -3.61
C VAL A 13 -2.25 2.81 -4.68
N HIS A 14 -2.13 2.12 -5.80
CA HIS A 14 -3.11 2.19 -6.86
C HIS A 14 -4.22 1.16 -6.59
N MET A 15 -5.48 1.49 -6.90
CA MET A 15 -6.59 0.53 -6.74
C MET A 15 -6.43 -0.74 -7.58
N GLU A 16 -5.64 -0.67 -8.66
CA GLU A 16 -5.29 -1.87 -9.41
C GLU A 16 -4.41 -2.84 -8.60
N THR A 17 -3.47 -2.34 -7.80
CA THR A 17 -2.68 -3.18 -6.87
C THR A 17 -3.58 -3.84 -5.84
N VAL A 18 -4.53 -3.08 -5.27
CA VAL A 18 -5.51 -3.58 -4.29
C VAL A 18 -6.33 -4.76 -4.86
N ARG A 19 -6.86 -4.59 -6.07
CA ARG A 19 -7.64 -5.64 -6.74
C ARG A 19 -6.81 -6.86 -7.13
N ARG A 20 -5.57 -6.66 -7.60
CA ARG A 20 -4.66 -7.78 -7.92
C ARG A 20 -4.29 -8.59 -6.69
N ALA A 21 -4.29 -7.96 -5.50
CA ALA A 21 -4.11 -8.63 -4.23
C ALA A 21 -5.39 -9.30 -3.68
N GLY A 22 -6.50 -9.27 -4.43
CA GLY A 22 -7.76 -9.93 -4.06
C GLY A 22 -8.70 -9.10 -3.18
N PHE A 23 -8.40 -7.82 -2.95
CA PHE A 23 -9.23 -6.94 -2.14
C PHE A 23 -10.11 -6.05 -3.01
N ALA A 24 -11.38 -5.88 -2.60
CA ALA A 24 -12.27 -4.93 -3.25
C ALA A 24 -11.95 -3.48 -2.87
N ASP A 25 -11.53 -3.27 -1.61
CA ASP A 25 -11.22 -1.97 -1.04
C ASP A 25 -10.22 -2.10 0.11
N LEU A 26 -9.67 -0.96 0.56
CA LEU A 26 -8.88 -0.83 1.78
C LEU A 26 -9.60 0.10 2.76
N LEU A 27 -9.86 -0.40 3.96
CA LEU A 27 -10.43 0.38 5.05
C LEU A 27 -9.32 1.02 5.91
N PRO A 28 -9.58 2.18 6.54
CA PRO A 28 -8.67 2.74 7.53
C PRO A 28 -8.30 1.71 8.61
N GLU A 29 -7.09 1.82 9.16
CA GLU A 29 -6.54 0.94 10.19
C GLU A 29 -6.33 -0.54 9.80
N MET A 30 -6.60 -0.92 8.55
CA MET A 30 -6.25 -2.27 8.07
C MET A 30 -4.74 -2.45 8.02
N ARG A 31 -4.23 -3.41 8.80
CA ARG A 31 -2.82 -3.82 8.76
C ARG A 31 -2.56 -4.72 7.56
N MET A 32 -1.45 -4.43 6.87
CA MET A 32 -1.04 -5.16 5.66
C MET A 32 0.47 -5.21 5.55
N ARG A 33 0.97 -6.27 4.93
CA ARG A 33 2.34 -6.31 4.40
C ARG A 33 2.35 -5.85 2.96
N ALA A 34 3.29 -4.96 2.63
CA ALA A 34 3.39 -4.37 1.31
C ALA A 34 4.83 -4.46 0.77
N ARG A 35 4.99 -4.76 -0.52
CA ARG A 35 6.26 -4.58 -1.23
C ARG A 35 6.30 -3.16 -1.79
N ILE A 36 7.35 -2.42 -1.44
CA ILE A 36 7.51 -1.01 -1.81
C ILE A 36 8.55 -0.88 -2.92
N ALA A 37 8.26 -0.06 -3.93
CA ALA A 37 9.18 0.36 -4.97
C ALA A 37 9.30 1.89 -5.01
N GLU A 38 10.44 2.40 -5.44
CA GLU A 38 10.62 3.83 -5.71
C GLU A 38 9.91 4.23 -7.00
N GLY A 39 9.05 5.24 -6.91
CA GLY A 39 8.30 5.78 -8.04
C GLY A 39 8.59 7.26 -8.27
N ARG A 40 8.20 7.79 -9.43
CA ARG A 40 8.34 9.22 -9.77
C ARG A 40 7.63 10.16 -8.80
N LYS A 41 6.65 9.66 -8.04
CA LYS A 41 5.87 10.42 -7.06
C LYS A 41 6.22 10.04 -5.61
N GLY A 42 7.35 9.36 -5.41
CA GLY A 42 7.73 8.75 -4.14
C GLY A 42 7.37 7.26 -4.06
N PRO A 43 7.40 6.68 -2.84
CA PRO A 43 7.17 5.26 -2.59
C PRO A 43 5.83 4.77 -3.10
N LEU A 44 5.84 3.59 -3.73
CA LEU A 44 4.66 2.93 -4.28
C LEU A 44 4.56 1.50 -3.77
N ALA A 45 3.41 1.16 -3.20
CA ALA A 45 3.05 -0.23 -2.93
C ALA A 45 2.68 -0.94 -4.24
N VAL A 46 3.45 -1.98 -4.57
CA VAL A 46 3.29 -2.75 -5.82
C VAL A 46 2.72 -4.14 -5.59
N GLU A 47 2.72 -4.62 -4.34
CA GLU A 47 2.07 -5.86 -3.89
C GLU A 47 1.54 -5.68 -2.47
N LEU A 48 0.43 -6.36 -2.14
CA LEU A 48 -0.20 -6.34 -0.81
C LEU A 48 -0.57 -7.76 -0.38
N ILE A 49 -0.42 -8.03 0.91
CA ILE A 49 -0.87 -9.26 1.58
C ILE A 49 -1.49 -8.84 2.92
N ALA A 50 -2.63 -9.42 3.28
CA ALA A 50 -3.17 -9.26 4.63
C ALA A 50 -2.21 -9.89 5.66
N ASP A 51 -2.16 -9.31 6.86
CA ASP A 51 -1.53 -9.97 8.00
C ASP A 51 -2.34 -11.19 8.46
#